data_AF-A0A3P3DCB1-F1
#
_entry.id   AF-A0A3P3DCB1-F1
#
_cell.length_a   1.000
_cell.length_b   1.000
_cell.length_c   1.000
_cell.angle_alpha   90.00
_cell.angle_beta   90.00
_cell.angle_gamma   90.00
#
_symmetry.space_group_name_H-M   'P 1'
#
loop_
_entity.id
_entity.type
_entity.pdbx_description
1 polymer ?
#
loop_
_entity_poly.entity_id
_entity_poly.type
_entity_poly.pdbx_seq_one_letter_code
_entity_poly.pdbx_strand_id
1 'polypeptide(L)' 'MRKSIALTLMLLVTGCVRVDPAAICDGSRAARTEHAAALAADGGARSVVTGVALIEAIDAGCGARRAG' A
#
# COMPACT_ATOMS: atom_id res chain seq x y z
N MET A 1 7.87 -22.98 26.93
CA MET A 1 7.76 -21.50 26.92
C MET A 1 8.76 -20.83 25.98
N ARG A 2 10.09 -20.98 26.13
CA ARG A 2 11.10 -20.36 25.24
C ARG A 2 10.98 -20.75 23.74
N LYS A 3 10.69 -22.02 23.45
CA LYS A 3 10.47 -22.52 22.06
C LYS A 3 9.25 -21.91 21.37
N SER A 4 8.23 -21.54 22.15
CA SER A 4 6.98 -20.98 21.63
C SER A 4 7.20 -19.57 21.08
N ILE A 5 7.97 -18.74 21.79
CA ILE A 5 8.30 -17.36 21.38
C ILE A 5 9.11 -17.35 20.08
N ALA A 6 10.07 -18.27 19.93
CA ALA A 6 10.88 -18.38 18.72
C ALA A 6 10.03 -18.70 17.47
N LEU A 7 9.02 -19.55 17.62
CA LEU A 7 8.11 -19.92 16.52
C LEU A 7 7.23 -18.72 16.10
N THR A 8 6.68 -17.98 17.07
CA THR A 8 5.86 -16.79 16.79
C THR A 8 6.68 -15.71 16.08
N LEU A 9 7.92 -15.48 16.52
CA LEU A 9 8.81 -14.49 15.91
C LEU A 9 9.14 -14.85 14.45
N MET A 10 9.37 -16.13 14.16
CA MET A 10 9.62 -16.60 12.78
C MET A 10 8.41 -16.36 11.87
N LEU A 11 7.19 -16.62 12.34
CA LEU A 11 5.98 -16.38 11.55
C LEU A 11 5.79 -14.90 11.22
N LEU A 12 5.98 -14.00 12.19
CA LEU A 12 5.85 -12.56 11.98
C LEU A 12 6.89 -12.04 10.96
N VAL A 13 8.12 -12.54 11.03
CA VAL A 13 9.18 -12.14 10.09
C VAL A 13 8.90 -12.66 8.67
N THR A 14 8.35 -13.87 8.52
CA THR A 14 8.00 -14.40 7.18
C THR A 14 6.78 -13.73 6.55
N GLY A 15 5.85 -13.21 7.36
CA GLY A 15 4.65 -12.52 6.88
C GLY A 15 4.96 -11.21 6.15
N CYS A 16 5.99 -10.48 6.58
CA CYS A 16 6.40 -9.20 5.97
C CYS A 16 7.21 -9.36 4.67
N VAL A 17 7.62 -10.58 4.30
CA VAL A 17 8.47 -10.83 3.12
C VAL A 17 7.65 -11.07 1.85
N ARG A 18 6.38 -11.48 1.98
CA ARG A 18 5.49 -11.69 0.82
C ARG A 18 4.45 -10.59 0.70
N VAL A 19 4.61 -9.79 -0.35
CA VAL A 19 3.57 -8.88 -0.82
C VAL A 19 2.41 -9.71 -1.37
N ASP A 20 1.20 -9.48 -0.85
CA ASP A 20 -0.03 -9.96 -1.47
C ASP A 20 -0.59 -8.88 -2.42
N PRO A 21 -0.54 -9.09 -3.75
CA PRO A 21 -1.03 -8.10 -4.70
C PRO A 21 -2.53 -7.83 -4.56
N ALA A 22 -3.30 -8.82 -4.13
CA ALA A 22 -4.74 -8.68 -3.92
C ALA A 22 -5.01 -7.69 -2.76
N ALA A 23 -4.35 -7.86 -1.62
CA ALA A 23 -4.44 -6.92 -0.50
C ALA A 23 -4.08 -5.48 -0.88
N ILE A 24 -3.05 -5.26 -1.70
CA ILE A 24 -2.69 -3.91 -2.18
C ILE A 24 -3.78 -3.36 -3.12
N CYS A 25 -4.30 -4.19 -4.03
CA CYS A 25 -5.36 -3.77 -4.95
C CYS A 25 -6.66 -3.44 -4.20
N ASP A 26 -7.05 -4.25 -3.23
CA ASP A 26 -8.25 -4.02 -2.45
C ASP A 26 -8.09 -2.82 -1.52
N GLY A 27 -6.95 -2.73 -0.82
CA GLY A 27 -6.63 -1.59 0.06
C GLY A 27 -6.54 -0.25 -0.66
N SER A 28 -6.12 -0.23 -1.93
CA SER A 28 -6.02 0.97 -2.77
C SER A 28 -7.24 1.23 -3.66
N ARG A 29 -8.29 0.39 -3.62
CA ARG A 29 -9.42 0.45 -4.56
C ARG A 29 -10.08 1.83 -4.59
N ALA A 30 -10.43 2.38 -3.42
CA ALA A 30 -11.11 3.66 -3.32
C ALA A 30 -10.26 4.80 -3.88
N ALA A 31 -8.98 4.87 -3.48
CA ALA A 31 -8.04 5.88 -3.96
C ALA A 31 -7.81 5.81 -5.48
N ARG A 32 -7.77 4.61 -6.06
CA ARG A 32 -7.68 4.42 -7.53
C ARG A 32 -8.94 4.92 -8.23
N THR A 33 -10.13 4.63 -7.71
CA THR A 33 -11.40 5.13 -8.26
C THR A 33 -11.49 6.65 -8.18
N GLU A 34 -11.10 7.23 -7.06
CA GLU A 34 -11.11 8.69 -6.87
C GLU A 34 -10.11 9.38 -7.80
N HIS A 35 -8.90 8.85 -7.92
CA HIS A 35 -7.90 9.38 -8.84
C HIS A 35 -8.33 9.27 -10.31
N ALA A 36 -8.94 8.14 -10.71
CA ALA A 36 -9.48 7.97 -12.05
C ALA A 36 -10.60 8.99 -12.35
N ALA A 37 -11.48 9.26 -11.38
CA ALA A 37 -12.51 10.29 -11.52
C ALA A 37 -11.90 11.68 -11.65
N ALA A 38 -10.84 11.99 -10.88
CA ALA A 38 -10.13 13.26 -10.99
C ALA A 38 -9.46 13.43 -12.37
N LEU A 39 -8.81 12.38 -12.89
CA LEU A 39 -8.20 12.38 -14.23
C LEU A 39 -9.25 12.64 -15.32
N ALA A 40 -10.42 12.02 -15.21
CA ALA A 40 -11.52 12.24 -16.14
C ALA A 40 -12.11 13.66 -16.04
N ALA A 41 -12.10 14.25 -14.84
CA ALA A 41 -12.68 15.56 -14.59
C ALA A 41 -11.78 16.73 -14.98
N ASP A 42 -10.48 16.68 -14.66
CA ASP A 42 -9.57 17.80 -14.91
C ASP A 42 -8.18 17.43 -15.42
N GLY A 43 -7.66 16.23 -15.16
CA GLY A 43 -6.26 15.88 -15.46
C GLY A 43 -5.22 16.81 -14.81
N GLY A 44 -5.65 17.69 -13.90
CA GLY A 44 -4.92 18.86 -13.43
C GLY A 44 -4.71 18.84 -11.92
N ALA A 45 -5.00 19.95 -11.24
CA ALA A 45 -4.72 20.08 -9.81
C ALA A 45 -5.40 18.99 -8.95
N ARG A 46 -6.65 18.63 -9.26
CA ARG A 46 -7.36 17.57 -8.53
C ARG A 46 -6.71 16.21 -8.79
N SER A 47 -6.27 15.97 -10.02
CA SER A 47 -5.53 14.75 -10.39
C SER A 47 -4.20 14.64 -9.65
N VAL A 48 -3.48 15.76 -9.48
CA VAL A 48 -2.23 15.78 -8.69
C VAL A 48 -2.49 15.43 -7.22
N VAL A 49 -3.46 16.07 -6.58
CA VAL A 49 -3.78 15.83 -5.16
C VAL A 49 -4.21 14.38 -4.92
N THR A 50 -5.12 13.88 -5.75
CA THR A 50 -5.60 12.49 -5.64
C THR A 50 -4.51 11.46 -6.00
N GLY A 51 -3.60 11.80 -6.92
CA GLY A 51 -2.47 10.97 -7.30
C GLY A 51 -1.45 10.83 -6.16
N VAL A 52 -1.14 11.92 -5.45
CA VAL A 52 -0.29 11.89 -4.26
C VAL A 52 -0.88 10.96 -3.20
N ALA A 53 -2.18 11.13 -2.89
CA ALA A 53 -2.86 10.28 -1.91
C ALA A 53 -2.83 8.78 -2.30
N LEU A 54 -3.02 8.47 -3.60
CA LEU A 54 -2.92 7.11 -4.11
C LEU A 54 -1.50 6.52 -3.95
N ILE A 55 -0.46 7.29 -4.28
CA ILE A 55 0.94 6.85 -4.13
C ILE A 55 1.27 6.60 -2.66
N GLU A 56 0.84 7.48 -1.76
CA GLU A 56 1.06 7.31 -0.32
C GLU A 56 0.42 6.02 0.21
N ALA A 57 -0.80 5.68 -0.24
CA ALA A 57 -1.45 4.43 0.13
C ALA A 57 -0.69 3.19 -0.38
N ILE A 58 -0.18 3.24 -1.61
CA ILE A 58 0.62 2.15 -2.20
C ILE A 58 1.95 2.00 -1.45
N ASP A 59 2.62 3.11 -1.14
CA ASP A 59 3.89 3.11 -0.41
C ASP A 59 3.75 2.56 1.01
N ALA A 60 2.65 2.88 1.69
CA ALA A 60 2.32 2.30 3.00
C ALA A 60 2.17 0.78 2.93
N GLY A 61 1.52 0.26 1.87
CA GLY A 61 1.36 -1.18 1.66
C GLY A 61 2.62 -1.90 1.20
N CYS A 62 3.50 -1.22 0.46
CA CYS A 62 4.75 -1.81 -0.04
C CYS A 62 5.91 -1.75 0.96
N GLY A 63 5.74 -1.10 2.11
CA GLY A 63 6.82 -0.89 3.06
C GLY A 63 7.92 0.00 2.48
N ALA A 64 7.64 1.30 2.34
CA ALA A 64 8.61 2.37 2.10
C ALA A 64 9.79 2.03 1.17
N ARG A 65 9.56 2.04 -0.15
CA ARG A 65 10.65 2.21 -1.15
C ARG A 65 11.11 3.68 -1.29
N ARG A 66 11.12 4.43 -0.19
CA ARG A 66 11.73 5.78 -0.10
C ARG A 66 13.07 5.74 0.67
N ALA A 67 13.86 4.67 0.49
CA ALA A 67 15.30 4.81 0.65
C ALA A 67 15.81 5.44 -0.65
N GLY A 68 16.21 6.70 -0.57
CA GLY A 68 16.81 7.45 -1.68
C GLY A 68 18.12 6.83 -2.16
#